data_AF-D3D729-F1
#
_entry.id   AF-D3D729-F1
#
_cell.length_a   1.000
_cell.length_b   1.000
_cell.length_c   1.000
_cell.angle_alpha   90.00
_cell.angle_beta   90.00
_cell.angle_gamma   90.00
#
_symmetry.space_group_name_H-M   'P 1'
#
loop_
_entity.id
_entity.type
_entity.pdbx_description
1 polymer ?
#
loop_
_entity_poly.entity_id
_entity_poly.type
_entity_poly.pdbx_seq_one_letter_code
_entity_poly.pdbx_strand_id
1 'polypeptide(L)'
;MTRILDQQFVAHVYLPLDGPGAAAAYRALREIWRGCRGLFAMTEPIAGLSLPPDLPADPGQLRVGAEIALAAQERPAGECQAIVRRHHEVLNLSVALTSSSSGRSWWAEGDRLWHALAAEHMPHMLGETRLFLARLDTEAVPAVREADPTLFQELTAALPADARGWPGARRGVTVASTVAVWETTPEPDERSRRDWLLAFGPDSDAAASALAWSRGDTAIPPLARYLLHAAALRYQLRVWQRDGQSRQLHDTLDALGAELRRLGAQGQAQTDVLRLRALDAVLAVSELRALRRSVDIIGDNLGRARELVEPGIGGPFADDADLARSLVERLDDQIAYLDAATESADTAVRLRTGTPTMPIMGDEPPAGRSSPRPPVPRQRPLPEPVSHLPDGHRARNVFVVHGRDEEARLAIFELLRALGLRPLDWEELVAMTGRTAPYLGEVVAQAMPLAQAVVVLMTPEDVVALHPDLRGASEAAAGSEMQARPNVLLELGMALAIHPDRTLIVTIGTHRPVTDLGGRNYVHIQAGSDFRGKIASRLRLAGCPVATGPDDDWRNAGDFSRLAAHARVP
;
A
#
# COMPACT_ATOMS: atom_id res chain seq x y z
N MET A 1 -23.22 3.87 -38.45
CA MET A 1 -23.75 4.40 -37.18
C MET A 1 -24.35 3.22 -36.45
N THR A 2 -23.57 2.56 -35.61
CA THR A 2 -24.06 1.42 -34.82
C THR A 2 -25.18 1.89 -33.89
N ARG A 3 -26.38 1.30 -34.01
CA ARG A 3 -27.52 1.68 -33.17
C ARG A 3 -27.49 0.84 -31.90
N ILE A 4 -27.02 1.43 -30.80
CA ILE A 4 -27.15 0.83 -29.46
C ILE A 4 -28.65 0.67 -29.19
N LEU A 5 -29.09 -0.57 -28.99
CA LEU A 5 -30.48 -0.93 -28.70
C LEU A 5 -30.80 -0.82 -27.21
N ASP A 6 -29.83 -1.17 -26.37
CA ASP A 6 -29.97 -1.15 -24.90
C ASP A 6 -28.60 -0.95 -24.23
N GLN A 7 -28.62 -0.37 -23.03
CA GLN A 7 -27.44 -0.14 -22.20
C GLN A 7 -27.70 -0.66 -20.79
N GLN A 8 -26.76 -1.43 -20.25
CA GLN A 8 -26.82 -1.94 -18.88
C GLN A 8 -25.53 -1.62 -18.15
N PHE A 9 -25.61 -1.41 -16.84
CA PHE A 9 -24.46 -1.19 -15.97
C PHE A 9 -24.44 -2.27 -14.88
N VAL A 10 -23.30 -2.93 -14.70
CA VAL A 10 -23.12 -3.92 -13.64
C VAL A 10 -21.85 -3.60 -12.86
N ALA A 11 -21.94 -3.54 -11.53
CA ALA A 11 -20.80 -3.39 -10.65
C ALA A 11 -20.56 -4.67 -9.85
N HIS A 12 -19.30 -5.09 -9.75
CA HIS A 12 -18.83 -6.14 -8.86
C HIS A 12 -17.82 -5.55 -7.86
N VAL A 13 -18.03 -5.81 -6.58
CA VAL A 13 -17.09 -5.43 -5.50
C VAL A 13 -16.65 -6.68 -4.79
N TYR A 14 -15.34 -6.78 -4.54
CA TYR A 14 -14.70 -7.92 -3.90
C TYR A 14 -14.11 -7.52 -2.56
N LEU A 15 -14.42 -8.26 -1.50
CA LEU A 15 -14.07 -7.90 -0.13
C LEU A 15 -13.40 -9.07 0.59
N PRO A 16 -12.37 -8.83 1.43
CA PRO A 16 -11.77 -9.88 2.24
C PRO A 16 -12.69 -10.27 3.40
N LEU A 17 -12.76 -11.58 3.71
CA LEU A 17 -13.40 -12.08 4.93
C LEU A 17 -12.45 -12.20 6.12
N ASP A 18 -11.14 -12.17 5.87
CA ASP A 18 -10.10 -12.30 6.89
C ASP A 18 -9.03 -11.22 6.75
N GLY A 19 -8.20 -11.07 7.78
CA GLY A 19 -7.13 -10.09 7.87
C GLY A 19 -7.56 -8.74 8.45
N PRO A 20 -6.60 -7.82 8.64
CA PRO A 20 -6.80 -6.58 9.41
C PRO A 20 -7.86 -5.64 8.83
N GLY A 21 -8.18 -5.76 7.53
CA GLY A 21 -9.19 -4.95 6.85
C GLY A 21 -10.62 -5.53 6.86
N ALA A 22 -10.81 -6.81 7.22
CA ALA A 22 -12.08 -7.52 7.00
C ALA A 22 -13.27 -6.88 7.73
N ALA A 23 -13.09 -6.47 8.98
CA ALA A 23 -14.15 -5.84 9.77
C ALA A 23 -14.57 -4.47 9.21
N ALA A 24 -13.62 -3.69 8.67
CA ALA A 24 -13.93 -2.42 8.00
C ALA A 24 -14.63 -2.66 6.66
N ALA A 25 -14.14 -3.61 5.86
CA ALA A 25 -14.73 -4.00 4.58
C ALA A 25 -16.18 -4.49 4.75
N TYR A 26 -16.45 -5.30 5.78
CA TYR A 26 -17.80 -5.81 6.04
C TYR A 26 -18.78 -4.71 6.49
N ARG A 27 -18.32 -3.75 7.30
CA ARG A 27 -19.15 -2.58 7.66
C ARG A 27 -19.51 -1.77 6.43
N ALA A 28 -18.52 -1.47 5.59
CA ALA A 28 -18.69 -0.78 4.33
C ALA A 28 -19.64 -1.51 3.37
N LEU A 29 -19.56 -2.85 3.26
CA LEU A 29 -20.53 -3.65 2.51
C LEU A 29 -21.96 -3.44 2.99
N ARG A 30 -22.18 -3.45 4.31
CA ARG A 30 -23.53 -3.27 4.89
C ARG A 30 -24.06 -1.86 4.67
N GLU A 31 -23.19 -0.87 4.59
CA GLU A 31 -23.54 0.53 4.26
C GLU A 31 -23.92 0.65 2.78
N ILE A 32 -23.11 0.12 1.87
CA ILE A 32 -23.45 0.05 0.43
C ILE A 32 -24.76 -0.71 0.23
N TRP A 33 -24.95 -1.86 0.89
CA TRP A 33 -26.16 -2.67 0.80
C TRP A 33 -27.42 -1.89 1.19
N ARG A 34 -27.36 -1.14 2.29
CA ARG A 34 -28.45 -0.26 2.74
C ARG A 34 -28.64 0.93 1.80
N GLY A 35 -27.55 1.53 1.30
CA GLY A 35 -27.61 2.64 0.37
C GLY A 35 -28.23 2.25 -0.98
N CYS A 36 -28.06 1.00 -1.43
CA CYS A 36 -28.78 0.49 -2.60
C CYS A 36 -30.31 0.52 -2.42
N ARG A 37 -30.82 0.31 -1.19
CA ARG A 37 -32.26 0.44 -0.90
C ARG A 37 -32.73 1.88 -1.06
N GLY A 38 -31.94 2.84 -0.58
CA GLY A 38 -32.28 4.26 -0.62
C GLY A 38 -32.15 4.87 -2.01
N LEU A 39 -31.01 4.62 -2.68
CA LEU A 39 -30.66 5.27 -3.94
C LEU A 39 -31.30 4.58 -5.17
N PHE A 40 -31.43 3.26 -5.15
CA PHE A 40 -31.96 2.48 -6.28
C PHE A 40 -33.32 1.86 -6.00
N ALA A 41 -33.95 2.18 -4.86
CA ALA A 41 -35.24 1.63 -4.43
C ALA A 41 -35.28 0.10 -4.40
N MET A 42 -34.15 -0.56 -4.07
CA MET A 42 -34.07 -2.03 -3.97
C MET A 42 -34.68 -2.54 -2.66
N THR A 43 -36.01 -2.53 -2.55
CA THR A 43 -36.73 -2.82 -1.32
C THR A 43 -37.36 -4.21 -1.25
N GLU A 44 -37.41 -4.95 -2.36
CA GLU A 44 -38.09 -6.25 -2.46
C GLU A 44 -37.08 -7.42 -2.54
N PRO A 45 -37.45 -8.63 -2.10
CA PRO A 45 -36.63 -9.82 -2.34
C PRO A 45 -36.70 -10.23 -3.81
N ILE A 46 -35.60 -10.74 -4.38
CA ILE A 46 -35.61 -11.28 -5.74
C ILE A 46 -36.50 -12.53 -5.79
N ALA A 47 -37.53 -12.48 -6.62
CA ALA A 47 -38.45 -13.60 -6.81
C ALA A 47 -37.72 -14.90 -7.21
N GLY A 48 -38.03 -16.00 -6.53
CA GLY A 48 -37.50 -17.34 -6.84
C GLY A 48 -36.18 -17.71 -6.17
N LEU A 49 -35.41 -16.77 -5.59
CA LEU A 49 -34.10 -17.08 -5.00
C LEU A 49 -34.14 -17.49 -3.52
N SER A 50 -35.26 -17.26 -2.81
CA SER A 50 -35.44 -17.59 -1.38
C SER A 50 -34.27 -17.12 -0.49
N LEU A 51 -33.73 -15.93 -0.76
CA LEU A 51 -32.62 -15.32 -0.02
C LEU A 51 -33.14 -14.28 0.97
N PRO A 52 -32.48 -14.12 2.15
CA PRO A 52 -32.85 -13.07 3.08
C PRO A 52 -32.56 -11.68 2.47
N PRO A 53 -33.36 -10.66 2.83
CA PRO A 53 -33.18 -9.31 2.31
C PRO A 53 -32.02 -8.58 2.99
N ASP A 54 -31.62 -8.98 4.20
CA ASP A 54 -30.60 -8.29 5.00
C ASP A 54 -29.38 -9.17 5.27
N LEU A 55 -28.22 -8.51 5.34
CA LEU A 55 -26.97 -9.09 5.82
C LEU A 55 -26.93 -9.06 7.36
N PRO A 56 -26.41 -10.10 8.02
CA PRO A 56 -26.27 -10.12 9.47
C PRO A 56 -25.38 -8.96 9.96
N ALA A 57 -25.54 -8.60 11.24
CA ALA A 57 -24.72 -7.54 11.82
C ALA A 57 -23.26 -7.98 12.03
N ASP A 58 -23.08 -9.25 12.40
CA ASP A 58 -21.81 -9.89 12.66
C ASP A 58 -21.43 -10.79 11.47
N PRO A 59 -20.24 -10.59 10.85
CA PRO A 59 -19.77 -11.46 9.77
C PRO A 59 -19.58 -12.92 10.20
N GLY A 60 -19.39 -13.20 11.49
CA GLY A 60 -19.31 -14.56 12.02
C GLY A 60 -20.60 -15.38 11.88
N GLN A 61 -21.72 -14.72 11.60
CA GLN A 61 -23.02 -15.36 11.36
C GLN A 61 -23.25 -15.71 9.89
N LEU A 62 -22.32 -15.34 9.00
CA LEU A 62 -22.42 -15.68 7.59
C LEU A 62 -22.33 -17.20 7.40
N ARG A 63 -23.22 -17.72 6.55
CA ARG A 63 -23.19 -19.13 6.17
C ARG A 63 -21.82 -19.49 5.60
N VAL A 64 -21.25 -20.58 6.11
CA VAL A 64 -19.98 -21.13 5.65
C VAL A 64 -20.23 -22.06 4.47
N GLY A 65 -19.41 -21.93 3.43
CA GLY A 65 -19.50 -22.72 2.21
C GLY A 65 -18.50 -22.23 1.18
N ALA A 66 -18.09 -23.11 0.26
CA ALA A 66 -17.14 -22.76 -0.79
C ALA A 66 -17.72 -21.70 -1.74
N GLU A 67 -19.00 -21.82 -2.13
CA GLU A 67 -19.71 -20.79 -2.87
C GLU A 67 -21.19 -20.77 -2.47
N ILE A 68 -21.67 -19.65 -1.95
CA ILE A 68 -23.06 -19.54 -1.48
C ILE A 68 -23.58 -18.11 -1.57
N ALA A 69 -24.82 -17.94 -2.04
CA ALA A 69 -25.50 -16.65 -1.98
C ALA A 69 -26.04 -16.38 -0.58
N LEU A 70 -25.82 -15.17 -0.11
CA LEU A 70 -26.03 -14.75 1.27
C LEU A 70 -27.30 -13.91 1.41
N ALA A 71 -27.46 -12.88 0.56
CA ALA A 71 -28.59 -11.97 0.55
C ALA A 71 -28.85 -11.43 -0.86
N ALA A 72 -30.09 -11.07 -1.16
CA ALA A 72 -30.50 -10.49 -2.44
C ALA A 72 -31.61 -9.44 -2.25
N GLN A 73 -31.62 -8.41 -3.08
CA GLN A 73 -32.65 -7.37 -3.10
C GLN A 73 -32.87 -6.83 -4.52
N GLU A 74 -34.08 -6.38 -4.83
CA GLU A 74 -34.45 -5.78 -6.09
C GLU A 74 -35.37 -4.57 -5.94
N ARG A 75 -35.35 -3.73 -6.97
CA ARG A 75 -36.36 -2.71 -7.22
C ARG A 75 -37.62 -3.40 -7.75
N PRO A 76 -38.83 -2.95 -7.36
CA PRO A 76 -40.06 -3.45 -7.98
C PRO A 76 -39.96 -3.39 -9.51
N ALA A 77 -40.38 -4.48 -10.18
CA ALA A 77 -40.22 -4.73 -11.62
C ALA A 77 -38.81 -5.15 -12.11
N GLY A 78 -37.83 -5.35 -11.23
CA GLY A 78 -36.56 -6.02 -11.54
C GLY A 78 -35.53 -5.18 -12.31
N GLU A 79 -35.78 -3.89 -12.53
CA GLU A 79 -34.87 -3.00 -13.27
C GLU A 79 -33.50 -2.82 -12.59
N CYS A 80 -33.47 -2.96 -11.26
CA CYS A 80 -32.24 -2.84 -10.46
C CYS A 80 -32.21 -3.98 -9.44
N GLN A 81 -31.09 -4.68 -9.37
CA GLN A 81 -30.92 -5.84 -8.48
C GLN A 81 -29.54 -5.83 -7.83
N ALA A 82 -29.46 -6.35 -6.60
CA ALA A 82 -28.21 -6.56 -5.90
C ALA A 82 -28.21 -7.92 -5.20
N ILE A 83 -27.04 -8.57 -5.17
CA ILE A 83 -26.85 -9.87 -4.54
C ILE A 83 -25.45 -9.95 -3.94
N VAL A 84 -25.37 -10.53 -2.73
CA VAL A 84 -24.11 -10.81 -2.04
C VAL A 84 -23.87 -12.31 -2.04
N ARG A 85 -22.67 -12.71 -2.42
CA ARG A 85 -22.20 -14.10 -2.45
C ARG A 85 -20.91 -14.23 -1.66
N ARG A 86 -20.72 -15.39 -1.04
CA ARG A 86 -19.42 -15.83 -0.53
C ARG A 86 -18.79 -16.74 -1.57
N HIS A 87 -17.50 -16.53 -1.84
CA HIS A 87 -16.65 -17.42 -2.62
C HIS A 87 -15.35 -17.63 -1.85
N HIS A 88 -15.23 -18.76 -1.16
CA HIS A 88 -14.17 -19.07 -0.21
C HIS A 88 -13.98 -17.97 0.85
N GLU A 89 -12.84 -17.28 0.84
CA GLU A 89 -12.46 -16.21 1.78
C GLU A 89 -12.78 -14.80 1.26
N VAL A 90 -13.60 -14.70 0.21
CA VAL A 90 -13.97 -13.44 -0.42
C VAL A 90 -15.48 -13.29 -0.48
N LEU A 91 -15.98 -12.09 -0.20
CA LEU A 91 -17.35 -11.70 -0.54
C LEU A 91 -17.38 -11.01 -1.90
N ASN A 92 -18.39 -11.33 -2.69
CA ASN A 92 -18.73 -10.66 -3.93
C ASN A 92 -20.10 -9.97 -3.77
N LEU A 93 -20.11 -8.64 -3.83
CA LEU A 93 -21.33 -7.86 -4.06
C LEU A 93 -21.45 -7.61 -5.56
N SER A 94 -22.58 -7.99 -6.15
CA SER A 94 -22.92 -7.64 -7.53
C SER A 94 -24.17 -6.77 -7.54
N VAL A 95 -24.14 -5.68 -8.32
CA VAL A 95 -25.24 -4.75 -8.49
C VAL A 95 -25.48 -4.53 -9.98
N ALA A 96 -26.68 -4.82 -10.48
CA ALA A 96 -27.10 -4.54 -11.84
C ALA A 96 -28.09 -3.38 -11.87
N LEU A 97 -27.85 -2.42 -12.75
CA LEU A 97 -28.66 -1.25 -12.98
C LEU A 97 -29.04 -1.20 -14.46
N THR A 98 -30.33 -1.34 -14.74
CA THR A 98 -30.93 -1.18 -16.08
C THR A 98 -31.93 -0.03 -16.04
N SER A 99 -32.16 0.63 -17.18
CA SER A 99 -33.17 1.66 -17.29
C SER A 99 -33.90 1.61 -18.61
N SER A 100 -35.19 1.92 -18.56
CA SER A 100 -36.07 2.09 -19.71
C SER A 100 -36.07 3.51 -20.30
N SER A 101 -35.34 4.46 -19.69
CA SER A 101 -35.40 5.88 -20.06
C SER A 101 -34.57 6.21 -21.31
N SER A 102 -35.22 6.72 -22.35
CA SER A 102 -34.58 7.23 -23.57
C SER A 102 -34.14 8.70 -23.41
N GLY A 103 -32.87 9.01 -23.72
CA GLY A 103 -32.42 10.41 -23.91
C GLY A 103 -31.02 10.78 -23.39
N ARG A 104 -30.41 9.99 -22.48
CA ARG A 104 -28.99 10.10 -22.07
C ARG A 104 -28.33 8.73 -22.10
N SER A 105 -26.99 8.68 -22.18
CA SER A 105 -26.24 7.43 -21.97
C SER A 105 -26.50 6.95 -20.54
N TRP A 106 -27.24 5.86 -20.40
CA TRP A 106 -27.58 5.25 -19.11
C TRP A 106 -26.31 4.86 -18.35
N TRP A 107 -25.23 4.50 -19.05
CA TRP A 107 -23.92 4.24 -18.45
C TRP A 107 -23.40 5.40 -17.60
N ALA A 108 -23.52 6.64 -18.08
CA ALA A 108 -23.03 7.81 -17.35
C ALA A 108 -23.83 8.07 -16.07
N GLU A 109 -25.14 7.80 -16.10
CA GLU A 109 -26.01 7.97 -14.94
C GLU A 109 -25.81 6.85 -13.93
N GLY A 110 -25.79 5.59 -14.39
CA GLY A 110 -25.52 4.43 -13.54
C GLY A 110 -24.17 4.53 -12.84
N ASP A 111 -23.11 4.90 -13.57
CA ASP A 111 -21.77 5.11 -13.02
C ASP A 111 -21.74 6.23 -11.97
N ARG A 112 -22.41 7.36 -12.25
CA ARG A 112 -22.49 8.50 -11.32
C ARG A 112 -23.20 8.13 -10.02
N LEU A 113 -24.34 7.45 -10.11
CA LEU A 113 -25.10 7.02 -8.94
C LEU A 113 -24.34 5.98 -8.12
N TRP A 114 -23.74 5.00 -8.80
CA TRP A 114 -22.91 3.99 -8.17
C TRP A 114 -21.67 4.60 -7.49
N HIS A 115 -20.97 5.51 -8.17
CA HIS A 115 -19.82 6.22 -7.60
C HIS A 115 -20.20 7.01 -6.34
N ALA A 116 -21.32 7.74 -6.38
CA ALA A 116 -21.80 8.51 -5.23
C ALA A 116 -22.09 7.62 -4.00
N LEU A 117 -22.52 6.37 -4.23
CA LEU A 117 -22.79 5.42 -3.16
C LEU A 117 -21.52 4.72 -2.64
N ALA A 118 -20.60 4.34 -3.53
CA ALA A 118 -19.59 3.34 -3.22
C ALA A 118 -18.17 3.92 -3.02
N ALA A 119 -17.89 5.12 -3.53
CA ALA A 119 -16.52 5.64 -3.62
C ALA A 119 -15.77 5.74 -2.28
N GLU A 120 -16.43 6.21 -1.21
CA GLU A 120 -15.80 6.36 0.11
C GLU A 120 -15.40 5.03 0.76
N HIS A 121 -16.04 3.94 0.33
CA HIS A 121 -15.88 2.60 0.88
C HIS A 121 -14.80 1.77 0.16
N MET A 122 -14.45 2.12 -1.08
CA MET A 122 -13.52 1.35 -1.93
C MET A 122 -12.12 1.10 -1.35
N PRO A 123 -11.52 1.98 -0.51
CA PRO A 123 -10.21 1.71 0.09
C PRO A 123 -10.13 0.46 0.96
N HIS A 124 -11.27 -0.05 1.44
CA HIS A 124 -11.34 -1.28 2.24
C HIS A 124 -11.50 -2.56 1.41
N MET A 125 -11.67 -2.44 0.10
CA MET A 125 -12.02 -3.55 -0.80
C MET A 125 -10.76 -4.16 -1.45
N LEU A 126 -10.86 -5.43 -1.87
CA LEU A 126 -9.84 -6.06 -2.72
C LEU A 126 -9.83 -5.43 -4.11
N GLY A 127 -11.01 -5.07 -4.61
CA GLY A 127 -11.15 -4.34 -5.86
C GLY A 127 -12.61 -4.15 -6.27
N GLU A 128 -12.77 -3.34 -7.29
CA GLU A 128 -14.03 -2.98 -7.93
C GLU A 128 -13.93 -3.26 -9.43
N THR A 129 -15.00 -3.78 -10.02
CA THR A 129 -15.14 -3.85 -11.46
C THR A 129 -16.48 -3.28 -11.91
N ARG A 130 -16.44 -2.40 -12.91
CA ARG A 130 -17.63 -1.80 -13.54
C ARG A 130 -17.73 -2.32 -14.97
N LEU A 131 -18.88 -2.87 -15.32
CA LEU A 131 -19.18 -3.42 -16.63
C LEU A 131 -20.23 -2.52 -17.30
N PHE A 132 -19.89 -2.03 -18.48
CA PHE A 132 -20.73 -1.24 -19.37
C PHE A 132 -21.18 -2.14 -20.51
N LEU A 133 -22.42 -2.61 -20.48
CA LEU A 133 -22.96 -3.56 -21.45
C LEU A 133 -23.78 -2.83 -22.52
N ALA A 134 -23.50 -3.11 -23.79
CA ALA A 134 -24.17 -2.54 -24.96
C ALA A 134 -24.80 -3.67 -25.79
N ARG A 135 -26.14 -3.68 -25.87
CA ARG A 135 -26.85 -4.53 -26.84
C ARG A 135 -26.96 -3.76 -28.14
N LEU A 136 -26.45 -4.33 -29.22
CA LEU A 136 -26.37 -3.69 -30.53
C LEU A 136 -27.36 -4.30 -31.51
N ASP A 137 -27.62 -3.60 -32.61
CA ASP A 137 -28.39 -4.13 -33.73
C ASP A 137 -27.65 -5.25 -34.47
N THR A 138 -28.36 -5.90 -35.40
CA THR A 138 -27.83 -7.01 -36.20
C THR A 138 -26.69 -6.55 -37.13
N GLU A 139 -26.63 -5.28 -37.53
CA GLU A 139 -25.59 -4.76 -38.43
C GLU A 139 -24.22 -4.74 -37.76
N ALA A 140 -24.17 -4.58 -36.43
CA ALA A 140 -22.92 -4.56 -35.68
C ALA A 140 -22.36 -5.96 -35.32
N VAL A 141 -23.10 -7.04 -35.57
CA VAL A 141 -22.70 -8.41 -35.20
C VAL A 141 -21.34 -8.82 -35.78
N PRO A 142 -20.98 -8.52 -37.05
CA PRO A 142 -19.64 -8.83 -37.57
C PRO A 142 -18.53 -8.13 -36.77
N ALA A 143 -18.71 -6.84 -36.46
CA ALA A 143 -17.74 -6.06 -35.68
C ALA A 143 -17.60 -6.57 -34.23
N VAL A 144 -18.70 -7.06 -33.63
CA VAL A 144 -18.66 -7.73 -32.32
C VAL A 144 -17.81 -9.01 -32.39
N ARG A 145 -18.00 -9.86 -33.41
CA ARG A 145 -17.27 -11.13 -33.50
C ARG A 145 -15.76 -10.95 -33.61
N GLU A 146 -15.32 -9.85 -34.22
CA GLU A 146 -13.91 -9.51 -34.39
C GLU A 146 -13.37 -8.58 -33.29
N ALA A 147 -14.20 -8.19 -32.32
CA ALA A 147 -13.89 -7.14 -31.34
C ALA A 147 -13.27 -5.89 -32.01
N ASP A 148 -13.93 -5.41 -33.07
CA ASP A 148 -13.39 -4.40 -33.98
C ASP A 148 -13.00 -3.09 -33.26
N PRO A 149 -11.78 -2.56 -33.49
CA PRO A 149 -11.33 -1.31 -32.88
C PRO A 149 -12.20 -0.09 -33.20
N THR A 150 -12.88 -0.06 -34.34
CA THR A 150 -13.81 1.02 -34.73
C THR A 150 -15.09 0.96 -33.91
N LEU A 151 -15.61 -0.24 -33.66
CA LEU A 151 -16.75 -0.45 -32.76
C LEU A 151 -16.43 0.06 -31.35
N PHE A 152 -15.24 -0.26 -30.84
CA PHE A 152 -14.76 0.28 -29.56
C PHE A 152 -14.77 1.81 -29.54
N GLN A 153 -14.27 2.47 -30.59
CA GLN A 153 -14.24 3.93 -30.68
C GLN A 153 -15.65 4.54 -30.69
N GLU A 154 -16.58 3.93 -31.43
CA GLU A 154 -17.99 4.36 -31.46
C GLU A 154 -18.64 4.28 -30.06
N LEU A 155 -18.42 3.18 -29.34
CA LEU A 155 -19.01 2.94 -28.03
C LEU A 155 -18.36 3.78 -26.92
N THR A 156 -17.05 4.03 -27.00
CA THR A 156 -16.31 4.81 -25.98
C THR A 156 -16.84 6.25 -25.87
N ALA A 157 -17.40 6.80 -26.95
CA ALA A 157 -18.03 8.12 -26.92
C ALA A 157 -19.20 8.21 -25.92
N ALA A 158 -19.86 7.09 -25.62
CA ALA A 158 -20.98 7.00 -24.68
C ALA A 158 -20.55 6.67 -23.24
N LEU A 159 -19.28 6.29 -23.01
CA LEU A 159 -18.75 6.00 -21.67
C LEU A 159 -18.59 7.27 -20.81
N PRO A 160 -18.65 7.16 -19.47
CA PRO A 160 -18.25 8.21 -18.54
C PRO A 160 -16.82 8.70 -18.82
N ALA A 161 -16.52 10.00 -18.63
CA ALA A 161 -15.22 10.58 -18.97
C ALA A 161 -14.05 9.82 -18.33
N ASP A 162 -14.19 9.44 -17.07
CA ASP A 162 -13.19 8.76 -16.25
C ASP A 162 -12.95 7.31 -16.71
N ALA A 163 -13.94 6.73 -17.38
CA ALA A 163 -13.90 5.38 -17.94
C ALA A 163 -13.45 5.37 -19.42
N ARG A 164 -13.13 6.53 -20.03
CA ARG A 164 -12.57 6.64 -21.39
C ARG A 164 -11.04 6.46 -21.42
N GLY A 165 -10.49 5.83 -20.39
CA GLY A 165 -9.07 5.54 -20.33
C GLY A 165 -8.62 4.75 -21.55
N TRP A 166 -7.45 5.12 -22.07
CA TRP A 166 -6.78 4.39 -23.14
C TRP A 166 -5.74 3.50 -22.47
N PRO A 167 -5.79 2.18 -22.68
CA PRO A 167 -4.97 1.67 -23.76
C PRO A 167 -5.66 0.60 -24.61
N GLY A 168 -5.68 0.85 -25.92
CA GLY A 168 -5.70 -0.19 -26.93
C GLY A 168 -7.08 -0.67 -27.34
N ALA A 169 -7.76 0.08 -28.20
CA ALA A 169 -8.90 -0.41 -29.00
C ALA A 169 -8.62 -1.77 -29.70
N ARG A 170 -7.34 -2.10 -29.90
CA ARG A 170 -6.83 -3.35 -30.47
C ARG A 170 -6.67 -4.51 -29.49
N ARG A 171 -6.92 -4.29 -28.19
CA ARG A 171 -6.84 -5.32 -27.14
C ARG A 171 -8.20 -5.96 -26.84
N GLY A 172 -9.22 -5.62 -27.63
CA GLY A 172 -10.52 -6.28 -27.57
C GLY A 172 -10.39 -7.76 -27.86
N VAL A 173 -11.18 -8.56 -27.16
CA VAL A 173 -11.32 -9.98 -27.45
C VAL A 173 -12.78 -10.38 -27.44
N THR A 174 -13.11 -11.39 -28.24
CA THR A 174 -14.44 -11.99 -28.23
C THR A 174 -14.46 -13.13 -27.23
N VAL A 175 -15.53 -13.18 -26.45
CA VAL A 175 -15.80 -14.13 -25.37
C VAL A 175 -17.04 -14.92 -25.74
N ALA A 176 -17.03 -16.24 -25.47
CA ALA A 176 -18.12 -17.15 -25.85
C ALA A 176 -18.57 -16.98 -27.32
N SER A 177 -17.63 -16.58 -28.19
CA SER A 177 -17.84 -16.28 -29.62
C SER A 177 -18.89 -15.22 -29.97
N THR A 178 -19.49 -14.54 -28.98
CA THR A 178 -20.71 -13.74 -29.18
C THR A 178 -20.72 -12.40 -28.44
N VAL A 179 -19.75 -12.17 -27.53
CA VAL A 179 -19.63 -10.95 -26.74
C VAL A 179 -18.23 -10.38 -26.89
N ALA A 180 -18.10 -9.18 -27.46
CA ALA A 180 -16.83 -8.47 -27.51
C ALA A 180 -16.57 -7.77 -26.17
N VAL A 181 -15.34 -7.85 -25.66
CA VAL A 181 -14.96 -7.25 -24.38
C VAL A 181 -13.68 -6.44 -24.49
N TRP A 182 -13.64 -5.30 -23.80
CA TRP A 182 -12.47 -4.43 -23.67
C TRP A 182 -12.34 -3.96 -22.22
N GLU A 183 -11.12 -3.79 -21.74
CA GLU A 183 -10.85 -3.03 -20.52
C GLU A 183 -10.52 -1.58 -20.90
N THR A 184 -11.12 -0.61 -20.19
CA THR A 184 -10.96 0.82 -20.48
C THR A 184 -10.25 1.60 -19.37
N THR A 185 -9.84 0.93 -18.29
CA THR A 185 -9.07 1.59 -17.22
C THR A 185 -7.58 1.75 -17.61
N PRO A 186 -6.95 2.91 -17.36
CA PRO A 186 -5.52 3.11 -17.56
C PRO A 186 -4.63 2.21 -16.67
N GLU A 187 -3.38 2.01 -17.13
CA GLU A 187 -2.38 1.03 -16.68
C GLU A 187 -1.53 1.51 -15.48
N PRO A 188 -2.03 1.37 -14.24
CA PRO A 188 -1.18 0.64 -13.30
C PRO A 188 -1.70 -0.78 -13.09
N ASP A 189 -0.78 -1.75 -13.04
CA ASP A 189 -1.11 -3.12 -12.70
C ASP A 189 -1.75 -3.23 -11.32
N GLU A 190 -1.41 -2.32 -10.41
CA GLU A 190 -1.93 -2.29 -9.04
C GLU A 190 -3.31 -1.62 -8.88
N ARG A 191 -3.95 -1.18 -9.98
CA ARG A 191 -5.27 -0.51 -9.93
C ARG A 191 -6.31 -1.30 -9.12
N SER A 192 -7.07 -0.60 -8.29
CA SER A 192 -8.13 -1.19 -7.47
C SER A 192 -9.49 -1.23 -8.17
N ARG A 193 -9.72 -0.34 -9.14
CA ARG A 193 -10.91 -0.29 -9.99
C ARG A 193 -10.55 -0.71 -11.41
N ARG A 194 -11.44 -1.49 -12.04
CA ARG A 194 -11.38 -1.84 -13.46
C ARG A 194 -12.72 -1.55 -14.13
N ASP A 195 -12.69 -0.94 -15.29
CA ASP A 195 -13.83 -0.59 -16.11
C ASP A 195 -13.75 -1.40 -17.39
N TRP A 196 -14.85 -2.05 -17.75
CA TRP A 196 -14.94 -2.95 -18.89
C TRP A 196 -16.14 -2.58 -19.76
N LEU A 197 -15.93 -2.60 -21.07
CA LEU A 197 -16.97 -2.45 -22.07
C LEU A 197 -17.29 -3.83 -22.67
N LEU A 198 -18.56 -4.19 -22.68
CA LEU A 198 -19.08 -5.42 -23.28
C LEU A 198 -20.07 -5.06 -24.39
N ALA A 199 -19.89 -5.59 -25.59
CA ALA A 199 -20.80 -5.38 -26.71
C ALA A 199 -21.29 -6.71 -27.29
N PHE A 200 -22.57 -6.81 -27.59
CA PHE A 200 -23.18 -8.06 -28.08
C PHE A 200 -24.37 -7.77 -29.00
N GLY A 201 -24.67 -8.73 -29.89
CA GLY A 201 -25.80 -8.65 -30.81
C GLY A 201 -27.15 -8.99 -30.15
N PRO A 202 -28.28 -8.80 -30.85
CA PRO A 202 -29.62 -8.98 -30.28
C PRO A 202 -29.87 -10.39 -29.74
N ASP A 203 -29.33 -11.41 -30.41
CA ASP A 203 -29.54 -12.83 -30.07
C ASP A 203 -28.62 -13.32 -28.93
N SER A 204 -27.69 -12.49 -28.49
CA SER A 204 -26.66 -12.84 -27.50
C SER A 204 -26.98 -12.33 -26.09
N ASP A 205 -28.17 -11.78 -25.86
CA ASP A 205 -28.56 -11.15 -24.59
C ASP A 205 -28.46 -12.11 -23.40
N ALA A 206 -29.02 -13.32 -23.54
CA ALA A 206 -28.93 -14.35 -22.51
C ALA A 206 -27.48 -14.77 -22.21
N ALA A 207 -26.62 -14.83 -23.23
CA ALA A 207 -25.21 -15.18 -23.08
C ALA A 207 -24.42 -14.05 -22.38
N ALA A 208 -24.68 -12.80 -22.75
CA ALA A 208 -24.08 -11.62 -22.11
C ALA A 208 -24.51 -11.50 -20.64
N SER A 209 -25.80 -11.69 -20.34
CA SER A 209 -26.30 -11.74 -18.97
C SER A 209 -25.68 -12.91 -18.20
N ALA A 210 -25.63 -14.11 -18.77
CA ALA A 210 -25.01 -15.28 -18.14
C ALA A 210 -23.54 -15.04 -17.76
N LEU A 211 -22.81 -14.33 -18.62
CA LEU A 211 -21.40 -13.99 -18.45
C LEU A 211 -21.18 -12.95 -17.35
N ALA A 212 -21.96 -11.87 -17.37
CA ALA A 212 -21.71 -10.66 -16.58
C ALA A 212 -22.60 -10.50 -15.33
N TRP A 213 -23.83 -11.04 -15.33
CA TRP A 213 -24.82 -10.76 -14.30
C TRP A 213 -25.46 -11.99 -13.66
N SER A 214 -26.19 -12.79 -14.43
CA SER A 214 -26.93 -13.95 -13.93
C SER A 214 -27.40 -14.87 -15.07
N ARG A 215 -27.46 -16.17 -14.75
CA ARG A 215 -28.13 -17.22 -15.54
C ARG A 215 -29.55 -17.53 -15.05
N GLY A 216 -30.10 -16.67 -14.19
CA GLY A 216 -31.32 -16.96 -13.42
C GLY A 216 -31.05 -17.79 -12.17
N ASP A 217 -29.78 -18.04 -11.82
CA ASP A 217 -29.34 -18.74 -10.62
C ASP A 217 -28.62 -17.78 -9.65
N THR A 218 -28.24 -18.32 -8.47
CA THR A 218 -27.49 -17.57 -7.46
C THR A 218 -25.97 -17.68 -7.60
N ALA A 219 -25.46 -18.34 -8.64
CA ALA A 219 -24.02 -18.55 -8.79
C ALA A 219 -23.31 -17.22 -9.11
N ILE A 220 -22.01 -17.13 -8.83
CA ILE A 220 -21.22 -16.00 -9.30
C ILE A 220 -21.07 -16.10 -10.84
N PRO A 221 -21.32 -15.02 -11.60
CA PRO A 221 -21.14 -15.06 -13.05
C PRO A 221 -19.70 -15.38 -13.44
N PRO A 222 -19.46 -16.08 -14.56
CA PRO A 222 -18.11 -16.47 -14.99
C PRO A 222 -17.13 -15.29 -15.06
N LEU A 223 -17.55 -14.16 -15.65
CA LEU A 223 -16.69 -12.97 -15.73
C LEU A 223 -16.44 -12.36 -14.35
N ALA A 224 -17.46 -12.29 -13.49
CA ALA A 224 -17.32 -11.80 -12.13
C ALA A 224 -16.37 -12.68 -11.28
N ARG A 225 -16.39 -14.01 -11.49
CA ARG A 225 -15.45 -14.94 -10.85
C ARG A 225 -14.03 -14.76 -11.35
N TYR A 226 -13.84 -14.63 -12.66
CA TYR A 226 -12.54 -14.33 -13.24
C TYR A 226 -11.95 -13.03 -12.66
N LEU A 227 -12.75 -11.98 -12.64
CA LEU A 227 -12.38 -10.66 -12.13
C LEU A 227 -12.11 -10.65 -10.62
N LEU A 228 -12.75 -11.54 -9.84
CA LEU A 228 -12.44 -11.75 -8.43
C LEU A 228 -10.98 -12.15 -8.25
N HIS A 229 -10.52 -13.16 -8.99
CA HIS A 229 -9.12 -13.61 -8.93
C HIS A 229 -8.16 -12.54 -9.47
N ALA A 230 -8.54 -11.82 -10.52
CA ALA A 230 -7.76 -10.70 -11.04
C ALA A 230 -7.63 -9.55 -10.02
N ALA A 231 -8.68 -9.28 -9.23
CA ALA A 231 -8.65 -8.30 -8.15
C ALA A 231 -7.78 -8.78 -6.97
N ALA A 232 -7.88 -10.06 -6.60
CA ALA A 232 -7.03 -10.66 -5.58
C ALA A 232 -5.54 -10.59 -5.95
N LEU A 233 -5.19 -10.88 -7.22
CA LEU A 233 -3.82 -10.76 -7.73
C LEU A 233 -3.26 -9.34 -7.54
N ARG A 234 -4.05 -8.31 -7.94
CA ARG A 234 -3.66 -6.91 -7.80
C ARG A 234 -3.58 -6.45 -6.35
N TYR A 235 -4.43 -7.00 -5.49
CA TYR A 235 -4.32 -6.78 -4.06
C TYR A 235 -2.99 -7.31 -3.51
N GLN A 236 -2.59 -8.53 -3.87
CA GLN A 236 -1.29 -9.09 -3.45
C GLN A 236 -0.12 -8.24 -3.96
N LEU A 237 -0.20 -7.76 -5.22
CA LEU A 237 0.79 -6.83 -5.76
C LEU A 237 0.90 -5.55 -4.92
N ARG A 238 -0.24 -4.94 -4.53
CA ARG A 238 -0.26 -3.74 -3.67
C ARG A 238 0.34 -4.00 -2.29
N VAL A 239 0.00 -5.13 -1.66
CA VAL A 239 0.54 -5.50 -0.34
C VAL A 239 2.06 -5.62 -0.43
N TRP A 240 2.56 -6.34 -1.42
CA TRP A 240 3.98 -6.55 -1.63
C TRP A 240 4.75 -5.27 -1.96
N GLN A 241 4.20 -4.40 -2.83
CA GLN A 241 4.83 -3.12 -3.17
C GLN A 241 4.92 -2.17 -1.98
N ARG A 242 3.90 -2.16 -1.10
CA ARG A 242 3.87 -1.32 0.11
C ARG A 242 4.83 -1.81 1.18
N ASP A 243 5.03 -3.12 1.28
CA ASP A 243 5.88 -3.69 2.30
C ASP A 243 7.34 -3.24 2.09
N GLY A 244 7.95 -3.51 0.93
CA GLY A 244 9.27 -2.99 0.55
C GLY A 244 10.44 -3.39 1.48
N GLN A 245 10.16 -3.99 2.63
CA GLN A 245 11.09 -4.34 3.70
C GLN A 245 12.12 -5.38 3.23
N SER A 246 11.70 -6.32 2.39
CA SER A 246 12.56 -7.38 1.85
C SER A 246 13.80 -6.83 1.12
N ARG A 247 13.63 -5.80 0.29
CA ARG A 247 14.73 -5.15 -0.44
C ARG A 247 15.66 -4.41 0.51
N GLN A 248 15.10 -3.66 1.45
CA GLN A 248 15.88 -2.92 2.44
C GLN A 248 16.71 -3.86 3.34
N LEU A 249 16.16 -5.02 3.65
CA LEU A 249 16.79 -6.02 4.49
C LEU A 249 17.95 -6.73 3.78
N HIS A 250 17.79 -7.04 2.49
CA HIS A 250 18.87 -7.53 1.64
C HIS A 250 20.05 -6.54 1.62
N ASP A 251 19.80 -5.27 1.29
CA ASP A 251 20.84 -4.22 1.25
C ASP A 251 21.54 -4.06 2.61
N THR A 252 20.79 -4.18 3.71
CA THR A 252 21.30 -4.10 5.08
C THR A 252 22.24 -5.27 5.41
N LEU A 253 21.86 -6.50 5.06
CA LEU A 253 22.69 -7.69 5.27
C LEU A 253 23.99 -7.61 4.50
N ASP A 254 23.96 -7.20 3.24
CA ASP A 254 25.14 -7.06 2.40
C ASP A 254 26.11 -6.00 2.93
N ALA A 255 25.58 -4.84 3.34
CA ALA A 255 26.38 -3.76 3.92
C ALA A 255 27.06 -4.20 5.23
N LEU A 256 26.31 -4.83 6.14
CA LEU A 256 26.84 -5.33 7.41
C LEU A 256 27.85 -6.46 7.21
N GLY A 257 27.60 -7.38 6.28
CA GLY A 257 28.54 -8.44 5.92
C GLY A 257 29.86 -7.88 5.36
N ALA A 258 29.79 -6.86 4.50
CA ALA A 258 30.96 -6.16 3.98
C ALA A 258 31.73 -5.38 5.06
N GLU A 259 31.04 -4.72 5.98
CA GLU A 259 31.65 -4.06 7.14
C GLU A 259 32.35 -5.06 8.05
N LEU A 260 31.70 -6.18 8.38
CA LEU A 260 32.27 -7.21 9.23
C LEU A 260 33.54 -7.81 8.62
N ARG A 261 33.57 -8.04 7.30
CA ARG A 261 34.78 -8.48 6.58
C ARG A 261 35.94 -7.47 6.68
N ARG A 262 35.65 -6.16 6.70
CA ARG A 262 36.66 -5.10 6.85
C ARG A 262 37.21 -5.00 8.27
N LEU A 263 36.33 -5.10 9.27
CA LEU A 263 36.70 -4.98 10.69
C LEU A 263 37.44 -6.21 11.23
N GLY A 264 37.26 -7.37 10.61
CA GLY A 264 37.91 -8.62 11.02
C GLY A 264 37.62 -8.96 12.49
N ALA A 265 38.66 -9.14 13.29
CA ALA A 265 38.55 -9.56 14.70
C ALA A 265 37.87 -8.53 15.63
N GLN A 266 37.74 -7.26 15.22
CA GLN A 266 37.24 -6.18 16.08
C GLN A 266 35.70 -5.97 16.02
N GLY A 267 34.97 -6.69 15.15
CA GLY A 267 33.55 -6.46 14.87
C GLY A 267 32.54 -7.27 15.69
N GLN A 268 32.70 -7.41 17.00
CA GLN A 268 31.76 -8.20 17.84
C GLN A 268 30.33 -7.62 17.80
N ALA A 269 30.17 -6.30 17.94
CA ALA A 269 28.86 -5.64 17.89
C ALA A 269 28.19 -5.82 16.52
N GLN A 270 28.94 -5.66 15.43
CA GLN A 270 28.45 -5.88 14.07
C GLN A 270 28.01 -7.32 13.84
N THR A 271 28.64 -8.29 14.50
CA THR A 271 28.23 -9.70 14.41
C THR A 271 26.86 -9.95 15.04
N ASP A 272 26.60 -9.35 16.20
CA ASP A 272 25.32 -9.52 16.89
C ASP A 272 24.20 -8.80 16.13
N VAL A 273 24.46 -7.63 15.55
CA VAL A 273 23.52 -6.93 14.66
C VAL A 273 23.27 -7.74 13.39
N LEU A 274 24.31 -8.28 12.75
CA LEU A 274 24.18 -9.11 11.54
C LEU A 274 23.34 -10.36 11.81
N ARG A 275 23.48 -11.00 12.98
CA ARG A 275 22.63 -12.14 13.39
C ARG A 275 21.16 -11.76 13.54
N LEU A 276 20.88 -10.64 14.20
CA LEU A 276 19.50 -10.17 14.37
C LEU A 276 18.84 -9.84 13.03
N ARG A 277 19.55 -9.15 12.14
CA ARG A 277 19.05 -8.85 10.79
C ARG A 277 18.91 -10.11 9.92
N ALA A 278 19.78 -11.10 10.10
CA ALA A 278 19.63 -12.37 9.41
C ALA A 278 18.37 -13.12 9.88
N LEU A 279 18.00 -13.03 11.17
CA LEU A 279 16.74 -13.59 11.68
C LEU A 279 15.52 -12.87 11.09
N ASP A 280 15.54 -11.53 11.05
CA ASP A 280 14.50 -10.73 10.38
C ASP A 280 14.34 -11.20 8.92
N ALA A 281 15.45 -11.50 8.23
CA ALA A 281 15.45 -11.95 6.83
C ALA A 281 14.84 -13.34 6.65
N VAL A 282 15.10 -14.25 7.58
CA VAL A 282 14.46 -15.58 7.58
C VAL A 282 12.94 -15.45 7.74
N LEU A 283 12.46 -14.56 8.61
CA LEU A 283 11.04 -14.30 8.79
C LEU A 283 10.43 -13.69 7.52
N ALA A 284 11.07 -12.67 6.94
CA ALA A 284 10.63 -12.05 5.69
C ALA A 284 10.59 -13.05 4.53
N VAL A 285 11.57 -13.96 4.42
CA VAL A 285 11.57 -15.04 3.43
C VAL A 285 10.37 -15.97 3.64
N SER A 286 10.02 -16.30 4.88
CA SER A 286 8.84 -17.11 5.17
C SER A 286 7.55 -16.43 4.70
N GLU A 287 7.42 -15.12 4.95
CA GLU A 287 6.28 -14.32 4.49
C GLU A 287 6.21 -14.22 2.96
N LEU A 288 7.35 -13.99 2.29
CA LEU A 288 7.45 -13.97 0.83
C LEU A 288 7.08 -15.33 0.22
N ARG A 289 7.49 -16.44 0.81
CA ARG A 289 7.11 -17.80 0.35
C ARG A 289 5.60 -18.02 0.49
N ALA A 290 4.98 -17.55 1.57
CA ALA A 290 3.53 -17.62 1.76
C ALA A 290 2.78 -16.77 0.72
N LEU A 291 3.27 -15.55 0.46
CA LEU A 291 2.75 -14.66 -0.57
C LEU A 291 2.90 -15.28 -1.97
N ARG A 292 4.08 -15.80 -2.32
CA ARG A 292 4.36 -16.46 -3.60
C ARG A 292 3.42 -17.64 -3.82
N ARG A 293 3.22 -18.48 -2.81
CA ARG A 293 2.24 -19.59 -2.88
C ARG A 293 0.81 -19.08 -3.12
N SER A 294 0.44 -17.97 -2.48
CA SER A 294 -0.88 -17.36 -2.67
C SER A 294 -1.06 -16.84 -4.09
N VAL A 295 -0.05 -16.16 -4.66
CA VAL A 295 -0.06 -15.69 -6.05
C VAL A 295 -0.16 -16.84 -7.05
N ASP A 296 0.57 -17.94 -6.80
CA ASP A 296 0.53 -19.15 -7.64
C ASP A 296 -0.89 -19.76 -7.68
N ILE A 297 -1.51 -19.92 -6.51
CA ILE A 297 -2.90 -20.41 -6.40
C ILE A 297 -3.88 -19.45 -7.09
N ILE A 298 -3.67 -18.13 -6.96
CA ILE A 298 -4.49 -17.13 -7.67
C ILE A 298 -4.32 -17.27 -9.18
N GLY A 299 -3.09 -17.46 -9.68
CA GLY A 299 -2.81 -17.70 -11.09
C GLY A 299 -3.53 -18.93 -11.65
N ASP A 300 -3.47 -20.06 -10.93
CA ASP A 300 -4.20 -21.28 -11.29
C ASP A 300 -5.71 -21.08 -11.34
N ASN A 301 -6.26 -20.38 -10.33
CA ASN A 301 -7.68 -20.06 -10.27
C ASN A 301 -8.10 -19.12 -11.41
N LEU A 302 -7.26 -18.14 -11.74
CA LEU A 302 -7.47 -17.22 -12.86
C LEU A 302 -7.48 -17.98 -14.20
N GLY A 303 -6.59 -18.96 -14.37
CA GLY A 303 -6.58 -19.89 -15.52
C GLY A 303 -7.87 -20.69 -15.64
N ARG A 304 -8.29 -21.36 -14.56
CA ARG A 304 -9.57 -22.13 -14.54
C ARG A 304 -10.80 -21.25 -14.77
N ALA A 305 -10.84 -20.06 -14.18
CA ALA A 305 -11.96 -19.14 -14.37
C ALA A 305 -12.00 -18.58 -15.81
N ARG A 306 -10.83 -18.41 -16.45
CA ARG A 306 -10.73 -18.01 -17.85
C ARG A 306 -11.33 -19.05 -18.79
N GLU A 307 -11.19 -20.34 -18.51
CA GLU A 307 -11.82 -21.41 -19.30
C GLU A 307 -13.34 -21.30 -19.31
N LEU A 308 -13.97 -20.85 -18.21
CA LEU A 308 -15.42 -20.64 -18.12
C LEU A 308 -15.90 -19.42 -18.92
N VAL A 309 -14.99 -18.50 -19.22
CA VAL A 309 -15.25 -17.31 -20.02
C VAL A 309 -15.04 -17.64 -21.51
N GLU A 310 -14.13 -18.57 -21.84
CA GLU A 310 -13.76 -18.91 -23.22
C GLU A 310 -13.35 -17.68 -24.05
N PRO A 311 -12.39 -16.85 -23.59
CA PRO A 311 -11.95 -15.70 -24.35
C PRO A 311 -11.09 -16.13 -25.54
N GLY A 312 -11.12 -15.31 -26.59
CA GLY A 312 -10.13 -15.35 -27.65
C GLY A 312 -8.70 -15.17 -27.15
N ILE A 313 -7.75 -15.29 -28.08
CA ILE A 313 -6.33 -15.12 -27.77
C ILE A 313 -6.04 -13.63 -27.50
N GLY A 314 -5.42 -13.32 -26.36
CA GLY A 314 -4.91 -11.98 -26.02
C GLY A 314 -5.79 -11.17 -25.07
N GLY A 315 -5.71 -9.84 -25.20
CA GLY A 315 -6.50 -8.87 -24.45
C GLY A 315 -6.23 -8.85 -22.94
N PRO A 316 -7.16 -8.28 -22.15
CA PRO A 316 -6.99 -8.13 -20.69
C PRO A 316 -6.80 -9.47 -19.97
N PHE A 317 -7.23 -10.59 -20.57
CA PHE A 317 -7.04 -11.91 -20.00
C PHE A 317 -5.61 -12.42 -20.10
N ALA A 318 -4.92 -12.10 -21.20
CA ALA A 318 -3.50 -12.39 -21.35
C ALA A 318 -2.67 -11.50 -20.41
N ASP A 319 -3.05 -10.23 -20.30
CA ASP A 319 -2.38 -9.27 -19.41
C ASP A 319 -2.42 -9.73 -17.94
N ASP A 320 -3.57 -10.23 -17.48
CA ASP A 320 -3.73 -10.78 -16.13
C ASP A 320 -2.90 -12.06 -15.91
N ALA A 321 -2.78 -12.92 -16.92
CA ALA A 321 -1.94 -14.12 -16.86
C ALA A 321 -0.45 -13.78 -16.84
N ASP A 322 -0.06 -12.78 -17.64
CA ASP A 322 1.31 -12.26 -17.69
C ASP A 322 1.70 -11.58 -16.37
N LEU A 323 0.77 -10.83 -15.76
CA LEU A 323 0.96 -10.24 -14.45
C LEU A 323 1.15 -11.32 -13.36
N ALA A 324 0.34 -12.38 -13.37
CA ALA A 324 0.47 -13.47 -12.40
C ALA A 324 1.84 -14.13 -12.50
N ARG A 325 2.26 -14.48 -13.71
CA ARG A 325 3.57 -15.07 -14.00
C ARG A 325 4.72 -14.15 -13.59
N SER A 326 4.67 -12.88 -14.00
CA SER A 326 5.71 -11.90 -13.65
C SER A 326 5.81 -11.68 -12.14
N LEU A 327 4.68 -11.68 -11.42
CA LEU A 327 4.71 -11.53 -9.96
C LEU A 327 5.32 -12.75 -9.27
N VAL A 328 5.06 -13.97 -9.75
CA VAL A 328 5.73 -15.17 -9.24
C VAL A 328 7.24 -15.08 -9.46
N GLU A 329 7.67 -14.76 -10.69
CA GLU A 329 9.11 -14.60 -11.03
C GLU A 329 9.78 -13.57 -10.10
N ARG A 330 9.15 -12.41 -9.90
CA ARG A 330 9.70 -11.34 -9.03
C ARG A 330 9.76 -11.74 -7.55
N LEU A 331 8.82 -12.56 -7.08
CA LEU A 331 8.83 -13.07 -5.71
C LEU A 331 9.90 -14.15 -5.53
N ASP A 332 10.04 -15.07 -6.49
CA ASP A 332 11.08 -16.10 -6.50
C ASP A 332 12.48 -15.45 -6.51
N ASP A 333 12.69 -14.42 -7.33
CA ASP A 333 13.94 -13.64 -7.35
C ASP A 333 14.23 -13.00 -5.99
N GLN A 334 13.24 -12.34 -5.36
CA GLN A 334 13.43 -11.70 -4.05
C GLN A 334 13.73 -12.70 -2.94
N ILE A 335 13.05 -13.86 -2.94
CA ILE A 335 13.33 -14.95 -2.01
C ILE A 335 14.77 -15.41 -2.19
N ALA A 336 15.22 -15.65 -3.44
CA ALA A 336 16.57 -16.09 -3.73
C ALA A 336 17.64 -15.08 -3.27
N TYR A 337 17.42 -13.77 -3.50
CA TYR A 337 18.34 -12.73 -3.05
C TYR A 337 18.46 -12.67 -1.52
N LEU A 338 17.34 -12.79 -0.80
CA LEU A 338 17.35 -12.79 0.67
C LEU A 338 17.94 -14.07 1.26
N ASP A 339 17.64 -15.23 0.69
CA ASP A 339 18.23 -16.51 1.10
C ASP A 339 19.77 -16.46 0.94
N ALA A 340 20.26 -15.97 -0.21
CA ALA A 340 21.70 -15.83 -0.46
C ALA A 340 22.40 -14.83 0.48
N ALA A 341 21.74 -13.70 0.79
CA ALA A 341 22.26 -12.73 1.75
C ALA A 341 22.30 -13.30 3.17
N THR A 342 21.30 -14.09 3.56
CA THR A 342 21.23 -14.77 4.85
C THR A 342 22.31 -15.83 4.99
N GLU A 343 22.55 -16.65 3.96
CA GLU A 343 23.62 -17.66 3.94
C GLU A 343 25.02 -17.00 4.02
N SER A 344 25.19 -15.89 3.30
CA SER A 344 26.42 -15.09 3.34
C SER A 344 26.67 -14.50 4.72
N ALA A 345 25.62 -13.99 5.38
CA ALA A 345 25.67 -13.47 6.73
C ALA A 345 26.06 -14.57 7.73
N ASP A 346 25.41 -15.74 7.69
CA ASP A 346 25.73 -16.87 8.58
C ASP A 346 27.18 -17.33 8.40
N THR A 347 27.65 -17.43 7.15
CA THR A 347 29.05 -17.78 6.85
C THR A 347 30.03 -16.78 7.46
N ALA A 348 29.77 -15.48 7.34
CA ALA A 348 30.62 -14.43 7.91
C ALA A 348 30.67 -14.49 9.44
N VAL A 349 29.54 -14.80 10.08
CA VAL A 349 29.46 -15.00 11.53
C VAL A 349 30.25 -16.24 11.97
N ARG A 350 30.09 -17.38 11.27
CA ARG A 350 30.74 -18.65 11.61
C ARG A 350 32.25 -18.61 11.49
N LEU A 351 32.78 -18.00 10.42
CA LEU A 351 34.21 -17.79 10.23
C LEU A 351 34.84 -17.05 11.41
N ARG A 352 34.07 -16.20 12.09
CA ARG A 352 34.52 -15.44 13.26
C ARG A 352 34.37 -16.19 14.58
N THR A 353 33.27 -16.91 14.79
CA THR A 353 33.01 -17.59 16.07
C THR A 353 33.84 -18.86 16.27
N GLY A 354 34.60 -19.28 15.25
CA GLY A 354 35.49 -20.43 15.33
C GLY A 354 34.74 -21.75 15.51
N THR A 355 33.44 -21.79 15.23
CA THR A 355 32.63 -23.01 15.33
C THR A 355 33.04 -23.93 14.17
N PRO A 356 33.74 -25.06 14.42
CA PRO A 356 34.18 -25.92 13.33
C PRO A 356 32.97 -26.66 12.77
N THR A 357 32.81 -26.62 11.45
CA THR A 357 32.03 -27.66 10.76
C THR A 357 32.81 -28.96 10.90
N MET A 358 32.36 -29.88 11.76
CA MET A 358 32.75 -31.28 11.59
C MET A 358 32.18 -31.71 10.24
N PRO A 359 33.01 -32.11 9.26
CA PRO A 359 32.49 -32.85 8.13
C PRO A 359 31.89 -34.13 8.72
N ILE A 360 30.68 -34.49 8.31
CA ILE A 360 30.23 -35.86 8.46
C ILE A 360 31.24 -36.70 7.66
N MET A 361 32.14 -37.39 8.36
CA MET A 361 32.92 -38.48 7.80
C MET A 361 31.93 -39.56 7.37
N GLY A 362 31.68 -39.62 6.07
CA GLY A 362 30.83 -40.61 5.41
C GLY A 362 31.28 -40.72 3.96
N ASP A 363 32.18 -41.66 3.75
CA ASP A 363 32.63 -42.29 2.50
C ASP A 363 33.41 -41.48 1.44
N GLU A 364 34.59 -42.03 1.14
CA GLU A 364 35.44 -41.78 -0.02
C GLU A 364 34.66 -41.75 -1.34
N PRO A 365 34.86 -40.73 -2.21
CA PRO A 365 34.40 -40.80 -3.58
C PRO A 365 35.42 -41.56 -4.45
N PRO A 366 34.99 -42.51 -5.30
CA PRO A 366 35.90 -43.14 -6.24
C PRO A 366 36.24 -42.16 -7.36
N ALA A 367 37.49 -42.28 -7.82
CA ALA A 367 38.04 -41.50 -8.92
C ALA A 367 37.26 -41.67 -10.24
N GLY A 368 37.05 -40.55 -10.94
CA GLY A 368 37.00 -40.52 -12.40
C GLY A 368 35.72 -39.95 -13.03
N ARG A 369 35.83 -38.75 -13.61
CA ARG A 369 35.74 -38.45 -15.05
C ARG A 369 35.35 -36.98 -15.24
N SER A 370 36.32 -36.20 -15.73
CA SER A 370 36.14 -34.83 -16.21
C SER A 370 35.22 -34.79 -17.42
N SER A 371 34.27 -33.86 -17.44
CA SER A 371 33.60 -33.36 -18.65
C SER A 371 33.49 -31.84 -18.57
N PRO A 372 33.57 -31.09 -19.69
CA PRO A 372 33.87 -29.65 -19.66
C PRO A 372 32.64 -28.80 -19.36
N ARG A 373 32.84 -27.74 -18.58
CA ARG A 373 31.86 -26.65 -18.34
C ARG A 373 31.79 -25.73 -19.58
N PRO A 374 30.61 -25.26 -20.03
CA PRO A 374 30.51 -24.24 -21.08
C PRO A 374 30.93 -22.85 -20.57
N PRO A 375 31.33 -21.92 -21.45
CA PRO A 375 31.86 -20.62 -21.05
C PRO A 375 30.74 -19.66 -20.60
N VAL A 376 30.97 -18.98 -19.47
CA VAL A 376 30.16 -17.85 -18.99
C VAL A 376 30.51 -16.59 -19.81
N PRO A 377 29.53 -15.84 -20.34
CA PRO A 377 29.81 -14.62 -21.09
C PRO A 377 30.31 -13.50 -20.16
N ARG A 378 31.37 -12.81 -20.59
CA ARG A 378 31.97 -11.68 -19.85
C ARG A 378 30.98 -10.52 -19.76
N GLN A 379 30.50 -10.23 -18.54
CA GLN A 379 29.77 -9.00 -18.24
C GLN A 379 30.73 -7.80 -18.32
N ARG A 380 30.23 -6.70 -18.90
CA ARG A 380 30.91 -5.41 -19.06
C ARG A 380 30.91 -4.69 -17.70
N PRO A 381 31.99 -3.98 -17.29
CA PRO A 381 32.02 -3.36 -15.96
C PRO A 381 30.97 -2.24 -15.86
N LEU A 382 30.19 -2.25 -14.79
CA LEU A 382 29.36 -1.13 -14.36
C LEU A 382 30.26 -0.03 -13.75
N PRO A 383 29.87 1.26 -13.86
CA PRO A 383 30.66 2.37 -13.33
C PRO A 383 30.72 2.33 -11.79
N GLU A 384 31.89 2.61 -11.22
CA GLU A 384 32.11 2.60 -9.77
C GLU A 384 31.25 3.66 -9.05
N PRO A 385 30.69 3.34 -7.87
CA PRO A 385 30.00 4.31 -7.03
C PRO A 385 31.00 5.31 -6.44
N VAL A 386 30.70 6.60 -6.60
CA VAL A 386 31.45 7.71 -6.04
C VAL A 386 31.46 7.59 -4.51
N SER A 387 32.64 7.37 -3.93
CA SER A 387 32.87 7.50 -2.50
C SER A 387 33.70 8.76 -2.22
N HIS A 388 33.55 9.28 -0.99
CA HIS A 388 34.29 10.37 -0.33
C HIS A 388 33.56 11.73 -0.24
N LEU A 389 32.81 11.92 0.84
CA LEU A 389 32.77 13.22 1.55
C LEU A 389 33.64 13.09 2.82
N PRO A 390 34.55 14.03 3.11
CA PRO A 390 35.49 13.92 4.23
C PRO A 390 34.81 14.05 5.61
N ASP A 391 35.29 13.26 6.58
CA ASP A 391 34.76 13.07 7.95
C ASP A 391 34.58 14.34 8.81
N GLY A 392 35.11 15.50 8.39
CA GLY A 392 35.03 16.76 9.14
C GLY A 392 33.67 17.46 9.13
N HIS A 393 32.78 17.15 8.18
CA HIS A 393 31.50 17.88 8.02
C HIS A 393 30.33 17.26 8.78
N ARG A 394 30.31 15.95 9.03
CA ARG A 394 29.19 15.26 9.70
C ARG A 394 28.99 15.69 11.15
N ALA A 395 30.08 15.88 11.90
CA ALA A 395 30.03 16.18 13.33
C ALA A 395 29.22 17.45 13.67
N ARG A 396 29.11 18.38 12.71
CA ARG A 396 28.36 19.63 12.86
C ARG A 396 26.90 19.54 12.44
N ASN A 397 26.51 18.50 11.70
CA ASN A 397 25.16 18.37 11.17
C ASN A 397 24.18 17.96 12.27
N VAL A 398 23.07 18.69 12.40
CA VAL A 398 21.99 18.39 13.35
C VAL A 398 20.70 18.28 12.56
N PHE A 399 20.07 17.11 12.56
CA PHE A 399 18.76 16.95 11.93
C PHE A 399 17.69 17.54 12.85
N VAL A 400 16.87 18.44 12.33
CA VAL A 400 15.78 19.06 13.08
C VAL A 400 14.45 18.51 12.60
N VAL A 401 13.77 17.76 13.46
CA VAL A 401 12.39 17.31 13.26
C VAL A 401 11.46 18.38 13.82
N HIS A 402 10.53 18.88 13.02
CA HIS A 402 9.58 19.90 13.43
C HIS A 402 8.25 19.77 12.66
N GLY A 403 7.18 20.34 13.20
CA GLY A 403 5.90 20.45 12.50
C GLY A 403 5.81 21.71 11.64
N ARG A 404 4.63 22.31 11.54
CA ARG A 404 4.33 23.49 10.71
C ARG A 404 4.57 24.82 11.42
N ASP A 405 5.02 24.80 12.67
CA ASP A 405 5.36 26.00 13.41
C ASP A 405 6.69 26.61 12.94
N GLU A 406 6.60 27.46 11.91
CA GLU A 406 7.74 28.11 11.28
C GLU A 406 8.48 29.08 12.21
N GLU A 407 7.79 29.74 13.13
CA GLU A 407 8.43 30.65 14.09
C GLU A 407 9.37 29.86 15.02
N ALA A 408 8.87 28.74 15.56
CA ALA A 408 9.64 27.86 16.42
C ALA A 408 10.81 27.19 15.67
N ARG A 409 10.58 26.80 14.40
CA ARG A 409 11.62 26.24 13.53
C ARG A 409 12.74 27.26 13.26
N LEU A 410 12.40 28.48 12.85
CA LEU A 410 13.41 29.51 12.58
C LEU A 410 14.25 29.81 13.83
N ALA A 411 13.61 29.94 14.99
CA ALA A 411 14.31 30.19 16.25
C ALA A 411 15.30 29.07 16.62
N ILE A 412 14.93 27.79 16.45
CA ILE A 412 15.85 26.67 16.74
C ILE A 412 16.99 26.60 15.73
N PHE A 413 16.75 26.91 14.45
CA PHE A 413 17.78 26.94 13.42
C PHE A 413 18.81 28.05 13.69
N GLU A 414 18.36 29.25 14.08
CA GLU A 414 19.24 30.36 14.48
C GLU A 414 20.11 29.98 15.68
N LEU A 415 19.53 29.35 16.70
CA LEU A 415 20.29 28.89 17.86
C LEU A 415 21.35 27.86 17.47
N LEU A 416 21.01 26.85 16.66
CA LEU A 416 21.95 25.81 16.22
C LEU A 416 23.10 26.41 15.39
N ARG A 417 22.81 27.37 14.52
CA ARG A 417 23.85 28.09 13.74
C ARG A 417 24.76 28.91 14.64
N ALA A 418 24.22 29.60 15.64
CA ALA A 418 25.02 30.37 16.61
C ALA A 418 25.94 29.47 17.46
N LEU A 419 25.56 28.21 17.68
CA LEU A 419 26.38 27.18 18.32
C LEU A 419 27.45 26.57 17.37
N GLY A 420 27.59 27.08 16.14
CA GLY A 420 28.53 26.58 15.13
C GLY A 420 28.11 25.26 14.47
N LEU A 421 26.84 24.88 14.60
CA LEU A 421 26.28 23.66 14.02
C LEU A 421 25.50 23.97 12.74
N ARG A 422 25.29 22.95 11.92
CA ARG A 422 24.54 23.01 10.68
C ARG A 422 23.18 22.32 10.89
N PRO A 423 22.09 23.06 11.15
CA PRO A 423 20.77 22.47 11.15
C PRO A 423 20.43 22.02 9.73
N LEU A 424 19.89 20.80 9.60
CA LEU A 424 19.38 20.24 8.35
C LEU A 424 17.87 20.10 8.47
N ASP A 425 17.15 20.63 7.47
CA ASP A 425 15.71 20.39 7.33
C ASP A 425 15.42 19.16 6.44
N TRP A 426 14.14 18.86 6.33
CA TRP A 426 13.63 17.73 5.55
C TRP A 426 14.03 17.80 4.07
N GLU A 427 13.86 18.95 3.42
CA GLU A 427 14.12 19.11 1.98
C GLU A 427 15.61 19.01 1.67
N GLU A 428 16.48 19.55 2.54
CA GLU A 428 17.92 19.39 2.43
C GLU A 428 18.34 17.91 2.56
N LEU A 429 17.71 17.15 3.46
CA LEU A 429 17.99 15.72 3.61
C LEU A 429 17.51 14.90 2.42
N VAL A 430 16.32 15.21 1.89
CA VAL A 430 15.81 14.64 0.63
C VAL A 430 16.76 14.94 -0.53
N ALA A 431 17.20 16.19 -0.68
CA ALA A 431 18.16 16.58 -1.72
C ALA A 431 19.49 15.84 -1.58
N MET A 432 19.95 15.62 -0.35
CA MET A 432 21.16 14.85 -0.05
C MET A 432 21.00 13.33 -0.30
N THR A 433 19.78 12.81 -0.37
CA THR A 433 19.52 11.40 -0.75
C THR A 433 19.63 11.14 -2.26
N GLY A 434 19.61 12.20 -3.09
CA GLY A 434 19.67 12.09 -4.56
C GLY A 434 18.42 11.47 -5.22
N ARG A 435 17.32 11.32 -4.48
CA ARG A 435 16.04 10.76 -4.95
C ARG A 435 14.99 11.86 -5.11
N THR A 436 14.11 11.73 -6.11
CA THR A 436 13.08 12.74 -6.43
C THR A 436 11.82 12.66 -5.56
N ALA A 437 11.55 11.53 -4.88
CA ALA A 437 10.40 11.35 -3.98
C ALA A 437 10.61 10.21 -2.96
N PRO A 438 11.45 10.40 -1.91
CA PRO A 438 11.69 9.36 -0.89
C PRO A 438 10.55 9.25 0.14
N TYR A 439 10.41 8.07 0.74
CA TYR A 439 9.42 7.81 1.79
C TYR A 439 9.81 8.44 3.13
N LEU A 440 8.83 8.81 3.96
CA LEU A 440 9.03 9.49 5.26
C LEU A 440 10.05 8.74 6.16
N GLY A 441 9.93 7.42 6.20
CA GLY A 441 10.83 6.57 6.97
C GLY A 441 12.25 6.45 6.37
N GLU A 442 12.38 6.56 5.05
CA GLU A 442 13.66 6.45 4.35
C GLU A 442 14.56 7.66 4.59
N VAL A 443 14.01 8.88 4.56
CA VAL A 443 14.80 10.09 4.79
C VAL A 443 15.24 10.17 6.25
N VAL A 444 14.39 9.83 7.22
CA VAL A 444 14.80 9.79 8.63
C VAL A 444 15.89 8.74 8.85
N ALA A 445 15.78 7.55 8.24
CA ALA A 445 16.81 6.51 8.32
C ALA A 445 18.11 6.85 7.55
N GLN A 446 18.04 7.60 6.43
CA GLN A 446 19.17 7.99 5.59
C GLN A 446 19.80 9.34 5.99
N ALA A 447 19.07 10.19 6.70
CA ALA A 447 19.55 11.43 7.31
C ALA A 447 20.41 11.16 8.54
N MET A 448 20.13 10.07 9.25
CA MET A 448 20.80 9.72 10.51
C MET A 448 22.29 9.33 10.37
N PRO A 449 22.75 8.75 9.25
CA PRO A 449 24.18 8.68 8.90
C PRO A 449 24.82 10.04 8.58
N LEU A 450 24.01 11.04 8.19
CA LEU A 450 24.45 12.36 7.72
C LEU A 450 24.44 13.43 8.84
N ALA A 451 23.82 13.14 9.99
CA ALA A 451 23.74 14.04 11.15
C ALA A 451 24.39 13.44 12.42
N GLN A 452 25.04 14.29 13.21
CA GLN A 452 25.65 13.91 14.49
C GLN A 452 24.61 13.79 15.61
N ALA A 453 23.58 14.64 15.61
CA ALA A 453 22.51 14.65 16.60
C ALA A 453 21.14 14.94 15.94
N VAL A 454 20.06 14.58 16.63
CA VAL A 454 18.68 14.89 16.24
C VAL A 454 18.06 15.80 17.28
N VAL A 455 17.45 16.90 16.85
CA VAL A 455 16.64 17.79 17.69
C VAL A 455 15.19 17.65 17.24
N VAL A 456 14.34 17.13 18.13
CA VAL A 456 12.91 17.01 17.89
C VAL A 456 12.20 18.17 18.57
N LEU A 457 11.59 19.03 17.78
CA LEU A 457 10.87 20.21 18.23
C LEU A 457 9.35 19.93 18.26
N MET A 458 8.84 19.80 19.48
CA MET A 458 7.42 19.60 19.74
C MET A 458 6.75 20.93 20.07
N THR A 459 5.80 21.34 19.21
CA THR A 459 4.94 22.50 19.45
C THR A 459 3.46 22.08 19.44
N PRO A 460 2.58 22.76 20.19
CA PRO A 460 1.16 22.44 20.27
C PRO A 460 0.46 22.82 18.96
N GLU A 461 0.27 21.88 18.04
CA GLU A 461 -0.25 22.15 16.70
C GLU A 461 -1.61 21.52 16.46
N ASP A 462 -1.83 20.30 16.93
CA ASP A 462 -3.09 19.59 16.76
C ASP A 462 -3.92 19.64 18.04
N VAL A 463 -5.23 19.84 17.86
CA VAL A 463 -6.24 19.80 18.91
C VAL A 463 -6.77 18.37 18.99
N VAL A 464 -6.61 17.70 20.13
CA VAL A 464 -6.92 16.27 20.32
C VAL A 464 -7.80 16.03 21.53
N ALA A 465 -8.57 14.94 21.53
CA ALA A 465 -9.33 14.50 22.70
C ALA A 465 -9.35 12.98 22.81
N LEU A 466 -9.27 12.45 24.03
CA LEU A 466 -9.53 11.03 24.27
C LEU A 466 -11.01 10.73 24.02
N HIS A 467 -11.29 9.62 23.32
CA HIS A 467 -12.64 9.15 23.06
C HIS A 467 -13.44 9.10 24.37
N PRO A 468 -14.68 9.64 24.43
CA PRO A 468 -15.44 9.74 25.68
C PRO A 468 -15.58 8.43 26.45
N ASP A 469 -15.84 7.33 25.74
CA ASP A 469 -16.02 6.00 26.35
C ASP A 469 -14.74 5.39 26.93
N LEU A 470 -13.56 5.95 26.61
CA LEU A 470 -12.27 5.49 27.12
C LEU A 470 -11.79 6.29 28.35
N ARG A 471 -12.60 7.24 28.83
CA ARG A 471 -12.26 8.08 29.99
C ARG A 471 -12.47 7.32 31.29
N GLY A 472 -11.52 7.44 32.21
CA GLY A 472 -11.67 6.89 33.56
C GLY A 472 -12.75 7.62 34.37
N ALA A 473 -13.41 6.92 35.30
CA ALA A 473 -14.45 7.53 36.17
C ALA A 473 -13.93 8.68 37.08
N SER A 474 -12.61 8.78 37.28
CA SER A 474 -11.94 9.86 38.00
C SER A 474 -11.32 10.93 37.10
N GLU A 475 -11.34 10.72 35.77
CA GLU A 475 -10.88 11.73 34.84
C GLU A 475 -12.02 12.73 34.67
N ALA A 476 -11.81 13.97 35.14
CA ALA A 476 -12.72 15.07 34.81
C ALA A 476 -12.92 15.12 33.29
N ALA A 477 -14.01 15.72 32.81
CA ALA A 477 -14.19 15.97 31.38
C ALA A 477 -13.06 16.90 30.88
N ALA A 478 -11.89 16.33 30.61
CA ALA A 478 -10.80 17.01 29.96
C ALA A 478 -11.36 17.42 28.61
N GLY A 479 -11.38 18.73 28.37
CA GLY A 479 -11.70 19.26 27.06
C GLY A 479 -10.72 18.73 26.03
N SER A 480 -10.83 19.24 24.81
CA SER A 480 -9.74 19.08 23.86
C SER A 480 -8.43 19.55 24.50
N GLU A 481 -7.31 18.96 24.10
CA GLU A 481 -5.95 19.25 24.55
C GLU A 481 -5.08 19.55 23.32
N MET A 482 -3.94 20.22 23.51
CA MET A 482 -2.99 20.44 22.43
C MET A 482 -1.95 19.30 22.36
N GLN A 483 -1.52 18.94 21.15
CA GLN A 483 -0.47 17.95 20.92
C GLN A 483 0.44 18.38 19.75
N ALA A 484 1.67 17.88 19.72
CA ALA A 484 2.49 17.94 18.51
C ALA A 484 1.86 17.09 17.40
N ARG A 485 2.10 17.45 16.14
CA ARG A 485 1.55 16.71 15.00
C ARG A 485 1.94 15.23 15.06
N PRO A 486 1.06 14.29 14.66
CA PRO A 486 1.36 12.86 14.63
C PRO A 486 2.67 12.51 13.92
N ASN A 487 3.00 13.19 12.83
CA ASN A 487 4.27 12.99 12.12
C ASN A 487 5.48 13.25 13.02
N VAL A 488 5.49 14.34 13.77
CA VAL A 488 6.57 14.70 14.71
C VAL A 488 6.70 13.65 15.81
N LEU A 489 5.58 13.08 16.28
CA LEU A 489 5.58 12.03 17.30
C LEU A 489 6.11 10.69 16.77
N LEU A 490 5.76 10.33 15.53
CA LEU A 490 6.27 9.13 14.87
C LEU A 490 7.77 9.26 14.62
N GLU A 491 8.22 10.40 14.11
CA GLU A 491 9.63 10.71 13.84
C GLU A 491 10.45 10.77 15.13
N LEU A 492 9.86 11.28 16.23
CA LEU A 492 10.45 11.19 17.57
C LEU A 492 10.69 9.73 17.97
N GLY A 493 9.68 8.87 17.80
CA GLY A 493 9.78 7.45 18.08
C GLY A 493 10.91 6.79 17.29
N MET A 494 11.02 7.11 15.99
CA MET A 494 12.10 6.62 15.13
C MET A 494 13.48 7.12 15.59
N ALA A 495 13.61 8.42 15.89
CA ALA A 495 14.86 9.01 16.35
C ALA A 495 15.33 8.38 17.67
N LEU A 496 14.41 8.14 18.60
CA LEU A 496 14.69 7.48 19.88
C LEU A 496 15.03 5.99 19.70
N ALA A 497 14.42 5.30 18.74
CA ALA A 497 14.73 3.90 18.46
C ALA A 497 16.13 3.72 17.86
N ILE A 498 16.56 4.65 17.02
CA ILE A 498 17.83 4.54 16.26
C ILE A 498 19.00 5.17 17.03
N HIS A 499 18.81 6.35 17.63
CA HIS A 499 19.86 7.12 18.32
C HIS A 499 19.35 7.70 19.65
N PRO A 500 19.03 6.85 20.64
CA PRO A 500 18.49 7.29 21.93
C PRO A 500 19.42 8.28 22.66
N ASP A 501 20.74 8.11 22.53
CA ASP A 501 21.75 8.93 23.24
C ASP A 501 22.10 10.23 22.51
N ARG A 502 21.62 10.41 21.27
CA ARG A 502 21.90 11.59 20.43
C ARG A 502 20.63 12.32 19.98
N THR A 503 19.49 11.97 20.57
CA THR A 503 18.19 12.58 20.31
C THR A 503 17.80 13.50 21.46
N LEU A 504 17.59 14.78 21.13
CA LEU A 504 17.17 15.81 22.07
C LEU A 504 15.71 16.15 21.82
N ILE A 505 14.88 16.03 22.86
CA ILE A 505 13.47 16.42 22.79
C ILE A 505 13.32 17.82 23.37
N VAL A 506 12.80 18.73 22.55
CA VAL A 506 12.57 20.14 22.86
C VAL A 506 11.08 20.42 22.74
N THR A 507 10.49 21.05 23.76
CA THR A 507 9.06 21.33 23.81
C THR A 507 8.82 22.83 24.03
N ILE A 508 7.82 23.39 23.36
CA ILE A 508 7.38 24.78 23.51
C ILE A 508 5.88 24.80 23.77
N GLY A 509 5.41 25.48 24.80
CA GLY A 509 3.98 25.53 25.13
C GLY A 509 3.43 24.23 25.76
N THR A 510 2.13 24.23 26.01
CA THR A 510 1.45 23.17 26.76
C THR A 510 1.06 22.01 25.85
N HIS A 511 1.38 20.78 26.26
CA HIS A 511 1.07 19.57 25.52
C HIS A 511 0.34 18.58 26.42
N ARG A 512 -0.55 17.78 25.81
CA ARG A 512 -1.04 16.54 26.39
C ARG A 512 0.16 15.64 26.76
N PRO A 513 0.21 15.10 28.00
CA PRO A 513 1.26 14.15 28.38
C PRO A 513 1.22 12.91 27.50
N VAL A 514 2.38 12.48 27.01
CA VAL A 514 2.56 11.17 26.36
C VAL A 514 3.17 10.24 27.41
N THR A 515 2.40 9.27 27.88
CA THR A 515 2.74 8.41 29.04
C THR A 515 4.05 7.64 28.85
N ASP A 516 4.28 7.06 27.68
CA ASP A 516 5.50 6.29 27.35
C ASP A 516 6.77 7.16 27.24
N LEU A 517 6.58 8.47 27.28
CA LEU A 517 7.59 9.51 27.14
C LEU A 517 7.93 10.14 28.51
N GLY A 518 7.17 9.84 29.57
CA GLY A 518 7.33 10.41 30.92
C GLY A 518 8.62 10.04 31.67
N GLY A 519 9.35 9.02 31.20
CA GLY A 519 10.66 8.62 31.74
C GLY A 519 11.86 9.32 31.10
N ARG A 520 11.65 10.17 30.08
CA ARG A 520 12.72 10.86 29.33
C ARG A 520 12.81 12.34 29.74
N ASN A 521 14.02 12.90 29.66
CA ASN A 521 14.27 14.27 30.08
C ASN A 521 14.03 15.26 28.93
N TYR A 522 13.08 16.17 29.07
CA TYR A 522 12.76 17.22 28.08
C TYR A 522 13.59 18.48 28.30
N VAL A 523 13.87 19.23 27.23
CA VAL A 523 14.15 20.66 27.37
C VAL A 523 12.88 21.43 27.08
N HIS A 524 12.32 22.06 28.11
CA HIS A 524 11.19 22.98 27.97
C HIS A 524 11.72 24.39 27.65
N ILE A 525 11.28 24.96 26.54
CA ILE A 525 11.55 26.36 26.20
C ILE A 525 10.53 27.21 26.96
N GLN A 526 11.00 27.86 28.02
CA GLN A 526 10.19 28.74 28.86
C GLN A 526 10.95 30.04 29.14
N ALA A 527 10.24 31.17 29.17
CA ALA A 527 10.81 32.46 29.54
C ALA A 527 11.52 32.39 30.91
N GLY A 528 12.71 32.99 31.01
CA GLY A 528 13.52 32.99 32.23
C GLY A 528 14.27 31.69 32.55
N SER A 529 14.12 30.64 31.74
CA SER A 529 14.87 29.39 31.88
C SER A 529 16.18 29.40 31.09
N ASP A 530 17.21 28.68 31.58
CA ASP A 530 18.44 28.41 30.82
C ASP A 530 18.27 27.22 29.85
N PHE A 531 17.23 27.27 29.01
CA PHE A 531 16.98 26.20 28.03
C PHE A 531 18.09 26.15 26.96
N ARG A 532 18.65 27.28 26.56
CA ARG A 532 19.75 27.35 25.58
C ARG A 532 20.99 26.64 26.11
N GLY A 533 21.38 26.87 27.36
CA GLY A 533 22.49 26.16 27.99
C GLY A 533 22.26 24.65 28.07
N LYS A 534 21.04 24.22 28.39
CA LYS A 534 20.66 22.80 28.37
C LYS A 534 20.76 22.17 26.98
N ILE A 535 20.30 22.86 25.93
CA ILE A 535 20.42 22.39 24.53
C ILE A 535 21.90 22.27 24.15
N ALA A 536 22.70 23.32 24.38
CA ALA A 536 24.12 23.33 24.07
C ALA A 536 24.88 22.20 24.80
N SER A 537 24.60 21.98 26.09
CA SER A 537 25.20 20.91 26.88
C SER A 537 24.85 19.52 26.33
N ARG A 538 23.58 19.26 25.99
CA ARG A 538 23.14 17.98 25.44
C ARG A 538 23.69 17.72 24.04
N LEU A 539 23.82 18.75 23.20
CA LEU A 539 24.44 18.61 21.88
C LEU A 539 25.93 18.27 22.00
N ARG A 540 26.66 18.82 22.99
CA ARG A 540 28.03 18.38 23.29
C ARG A 540 28.07 16.91 23.71
N LEU A 541 27.16 16.48 24.57
CA LEU A 541 27.07 15.07 24.98
C LEU A 541 26.75 14.15 23.79
N ALA A 542 25.98 14.62 22.82
CA ALA A 542 25.70 13.92 21.57
C ALA A 542 26.88 13.91 20.57
N GLY A 543 28.02 14.52 20.92
CA GLY A 543 29.25 14.54 20.11
C GLY A 543 29.34 15.70 19.11
N CYS A 544 28.47 16.71 19.21
CA CYS A 544 28.57 17.90 18.37
C CYS A 544 29.69 18.84 18.87
N PRO A 545 30.50 19.43 17.99
CA PRO A 545 31.54 20.39 18.35
C PRO A 545 30.92 21.78 18.57
N VAL A 546 30.19 21.93 19.67
CA VAL A 546 29.47 23.16 20.03
C VAL A 546 30.46 24.29 20.30
N ALA A 547 30.37 25.37 19.54
CA ALA A 547 31.14 26.58 19.74
C ALA A 547 30.53 27.44 20.84
N THR A 548 31.25 27.63 21.94
CA THR A 548 30.96 28.66 22.95
C THR A 548 32.15 29.59 23.04
N GLY A 549 32.10 30.66 22.23
CA GLY A 549 33.13 31.70 22.21
C GLY A 549 33.06 32.62 23.44
N PRO A 550 34.07 33.49 23.63
CA PRO A 550 34.19 34.36 24.81
C PRO A 550 33.05 35.37 24.98
N ASP A 551 32.35 35.74 23.91
CA ASP A 551 31.26 36.73 23.94
C ASP A 551 29.88 36.12 24.27
N ASP A 552 29.78 34.78 24.30
CA ASP A 552 28.55 34.02 24.64
C ASP A 552 27.26 34.45 23.88
N ASP A 553 27.40 35.04 22.69
CA ASP A 553 26.31 35.57 21.85
C ASP A 553 25.19 34.56 21.56
N TRP A 554 25.52 33.26 21.50
CA TRP A 554 24.57 32.17 21.31
C TRP A 554 23.49 32.11 22.40
N ARG A 555 23.73 32.68 23.60
CA ARG A 555 22.74 32.77 24.68
C ARG A 555 21.57 33.68 24.35
N ASN A 556 21.72 34.56 23.36
CA ASN A 556 20.66 35.45 22.88
C ASN A 556 20.14 35.05 21.49
N ALA A 557 20.68 33.98 20.87
CA ALA A 557 20.29 33.56 19.52
C ALA A 557 18.89 32.90 19.49
N GLY A 558 18.15 33.16 18.40
CA GLY A 558 16.77 32.74 18.21
C GLY A 558 15.77 33.54 19.06
N ASP A 559 14.73 34.10 18.46
CA ASP A 559 13.63 34.71 19.22
C ASP A 559 12.61 33.65 19.68
N PHE A 560 12.75 33.22 20.94
CA PHE A 560 11.79 32.30 21.58
C PHE A 560 10.76 33.03 22.46
N SER A 561 10.84 34.35 22.55
CA SER A 561 10.07 35.14 23.52
C SER A 561 8.64 35.43 23.06
N ARG A 562 8.41 35.44 21.74
CA ARG A 562 7.12 35.82 21.10
C ARG A 562 6.45 34.70 20.32
N LEU A 563 6.88 33.45 20.49
CA LEU A 563 6.35 32.33 19.73
C LEU A 563 4.86 32.12 20.02
N ALA A 564 4.05 32.02 18.96
CA ALA A 564 2.62 31.73 19.08
C ALA A 564 2.37 30.41 19.84
N ALA A 565 3.28 29.44 19.75
CA ALA A 565 3.26 28.18 20.48
C ALA A 565 3.03 28.32 21.99
N HIS A 566 3.51 29.40 22.63
CA HIS A 566 3.32 29.62 24.08
C HIS A 566 1.86 29.91 24.46
N ALA A 567 1.08 30.42 23.52
CA ALA A 567 -0.29 30.88 23.76
C ALA A 567 -1.36 29.93 23.19
N ARG A 568 -0.96 28.86 22.48
CA ARG A 568 -1.92 27.93 21.88
C ARG A 568 -2.63 27.12 22.95
N VAL A 569 -3.95 27.17 22.89
CA VAL A 569 -4.88 26.42 23.72
C VAL A 569 -5.97 25.81 22.81
N PRO A 570 -6.63 24.74 23.26
CA PRO A 570 -7.61 23.98 22.49
C PRO A 570 -8.87 24.75 22.06
#